data_AF-A0A0F0KME0-F1
#
_entry.id   AF-A0A0F0KME0-F1
#
_cell.length_a   1.000
_cell.length_b   1.000
_cell.length_c   1.000
_cell.angle_alpha   90.00
_cell.angle_beta   90.00
_cell.angle_gamma   90.00
#
_symmetry.space_group_name_H-M   'P 1'
#
loop_
_entity.id
_entity.type
_entity.pdbx_description
1 polymer ?
#
loop_
_entity_poly.entity_id
_entity_poly.type
_entity_poly.pdbx_seq_one_letter_code
_entity_poly.pdbx_strand_id
1 'polypeptide(L)'
;MTDPTPSEVKAASTSIGDLLGEVSRDISTLMRQEVALAKAELKDSATKSAKGAGLMGAAGYGALMAVFFLSVALWWALGTLMGGGWSGVVVAVLWAVIALILFLVGRSQIKQVKGVPQTVDTLKEIPETLKRNEENR
;
A
#
# COMPACT_ATOMS: atom_id res chain seq x y z
N MET A 1 -55.99 -10.18 -38.53
CA MET A 1 -55.00 -9.20 -38.99
C MET A 1 -54.38 -8.61 -37.74
N THR A 2 -53.16 -9.00 -37.42
CA THR A 2 -52.41 -8.46 -36.28
C THR A 2 -51.56 -7.31 -36.82
N ASP A 3 -51.77 -6.10 -36.28
CA ASP A 3 -50.94 -4.97 -36.66
C ASP A 3 -49.48 -5.25 -36.28
N PRO A 4 -48.51 -4.86 -37.13
CA PRO A 4 -47.10 -5.04 -36.84
C PRO A 4 -46.73 -4.27 -35.57
N THR A 5 -45.96 -4.91 -34.70
CA THR A 5 -45.49 -4.32 -33.45
C THR A 5 -44.46 -3.23 -33.72
N PRO A 6 -44.33 -2.20 -32.85
CA PRO A 6 -43.39 -1.11 -33.06
C PRO A 6 -41.93 -1.56 -33.25
N SER A 7 -41.55 -2.70 -32.65
CA SER A 7 -40.25 -3.36 -32.81
C SER A 7 -40.04 -3.95 -34.22
N GLU A 8 -41.09 -4.49 -34.85
CA GLU A 8 -41.01 -5.06 -36.21
C GLU A 8 -40.90 -3.95 -37.26
N VAL A 9 -41.59 -2.82 -37.06
CA VAL A 9 -41.49 -1.64 -37.94
C VAL A 9 -40.11 -0.98 -37.82
N LYS A 10 -39.54 -0.92 -36.61
CA LYS A 10 -38.18 -0.43 -36.37
C LYS A 10 -37.14 -1.36 -37.00
N ALA A 11 -37.27 -2.67 -36.84
CA ALA A 11 -36.37 -3.64 -37.45
C ALA A 11 -36.40 -3.61 -38.99
N ALA A 12 -37.55 -3.33 -39.60
CA ALA A 12 -37.69 -3.19 -41.04
C ALA A 12 -37.09 -1.89 -41.62
N SER A 13 -36.87 -0.87 -40.78
CA SER A 13 -36.35 0.45 -41.19
C SER A 13 -34.93 0.75 -40.71
N THR A 14 -34.41 0.00 -39.73
CA THR A 14 -33.05 0.12 -39.19
C THR A 14 -32.04 -0.57 -40.12
N SER A 15 -30.99 0.16 -40.51
CA SER A 15 -29.90 -0.42 -41.30
C SER A 15 -28.92 -1.22 -40.43
N ILE A 16 -28.16 -2.13 -41.03
CA ILE A 16 -27.06 -2.84 -40.34
C ILE A 16 -26.02 -1.84 -39.77
N GLY A 17 -25.83 -0.69 -40.43
CA GLY A 17 -24.94 0.38 -39.97
C GLY A 17 -25.44 1.01 -38.66
N ASP A 18 -26.75 1.18 -38.51
CA ASP A 18 -27.35 1.73 -37.29
C ASP A 18 -27.21 0.77 -36.10
N LEU A 19 -27.38 -0.54 -36.32
CA LEU A 19 -27.18 -1.57 -35.30
C LEU A 19 -25.73 -1.66 -34.83
N LEU A 20 -24.76 -1.60 -35.76
CA LEU A 20 -23.34 -1.56 -35.42
C LEU A 20 -22.97 -0.29 -34.66
N GLY A 21 -23.59 0.85 -35.00
CA GLY A 21 -23.44 2.10 -34.26
C GLY A 21 -23.98 2.01 -32.83
N GLU A 22 -25.14 1.38 -32.64
CA GLU A 22 -25.76 1.15 -31.33
C GLU A 22 -24.88 0.24 -30.45
N VAL A 23 -24.43 -0.90 -30.98
CA VAL A 23 -23.52 -1.81 -30.24
C VAL A 23 -22.20 -1.14 -29.89
N SER A 24 -21.59 -0.39 -30.82
CA SER A 24 -20.35 0.35 -30.54
C SER A 24 -20.54 1.39 -29.43
N ARG A 25 -21.70 2.03 -29.37
CA ARG A 25 -22.04 3.01 -28.35
C ARG A 25 -22.31 2.35 -27.00
N ASP A 26 -22.92 1.18 -26.97
CA ASP A 26 -23.14 0.40 -25.77
C ASP A 26 -21.83 -0.11 -25.17
N ILE A 27 -20.91 -0.62 -26.01
CA ILE A 27 -19.57 -1.02 -25.56
C ILE A 27 -18.80 0.18 -24.99
N SER A 28 -18.87 1.34 -25.65
CA SER A 28 -18.25 2.57 -25.15
C SER A 28 -18.81 2.99 -23.79
N THR A 29 -20.13 2.81 -23.61
CA THR A 29 -20.82 3.08 -22.35
C THR A 29 -20.35 2.14 -21.24
N LEU A 30 -20.28 0.84 -21.51
CA LEU A 30 -19.80 -0.19 -20.57
C LEU A 30 -18.35 0.08 -20.16
N MET A 31 -17.47 0.37 -21.12
CA MET A 31 -16.07 0.70 -20.83
C MET A 31 -15.94 1.91 -19.92
N ARG A 32 -16.76 2.95 -20.13
CA ARG A 32 -16.81 4.11 -19.23
C ARG A 32 -17.31 3.74 -17.83
N GLN A 33 -18.28 2.85 -17.74
CA GLN A 33 -18.82 2.38 -16.45
C GLN A 33 -17.80 1.55 -15.68
N GLU A 34 -17.09 0.64 -16.34
CA GLU A 34 -16.01 -0.16 -15.72
C GLU A 34 -14.89 0.73 -15.19
N VAL A 35 -14.47 1.74 -15.95
CA VAL A 35 -13.48 2.73 -15.48
C VAL A 35 -14.02 3.53 -14.31
N ALA A 36 -15.30 3.93 -14.34
CA ALA A 36 -15.92 4.66 -13.23
C ALA A 36 -16.03 3.79 -11.96
N LEU A 37 -16.36 2.51 -12.12
CA LEU A 37 -16.45 1.54 -11.04
C LEU A 37 -15.07 1.27 -10.44
N ALA A 38 -14.08 0.94 -11.27
CA ALA A 38 -12.69 0.75 -10.84
C ALA A 38 -12.16 1.98 -10.10
N LYS A 39 -12.47 3.19 -10.59
CA LYS A 39 -12.11 4.44 -9.90
C LYS A 39 -12.81 4.56 -8.54
N ALA A 40 -14.08 4.17 -8.43
CA ALA A 40 -14.81 4.18 -7.17
C ALA A 40 -14.23 3.17 -6.17
N GLU A 41 -13.95 1.95 -6.61
CA GLU A 41 -13.36 0.89 -5.79
C GLU A 41 -11.94 1.24 -5.33
N LEU A 42 -11.11 1.80 -6.22
CA LEU A 42 -9.79 2.32 -5.87
C LEU A 42 -9.88 3.44 -4.83
N LYS A 43 -10.83 4.37 -4.97
CA LYS A 43 -11.05 5.47 -4.00
C LYS A 43 -11.49 4.93 -2.64
N ASP A 44 -12.43 3.98 -2.61
CA ASP A 44 -12.90 3.37 -1.37
C ASP A 44 -11.77 2.58 -0.67
N SER A 45 -11.05 1.76 -1.44
CA SER A 45 -9.89 1.00 -0.98
C SER A 45 -8.78 1.91 -0.43
N ALA A 46 -8.47 2.99 -1.15
CA ALA A 46 -7.49 3.99 -0.72
C ALA A 46 -7.95 4.71 0.57
N THR A 47 -9.23 5.06 0.67
CA THR A 47 -9.79 5.73 1.85
C THR A 47 -9.73 4.82 3.07
N LYS A 48 -10.14 3.55 2.94
CA LYS A 48 -10.07 2.56 4.02
C LYS A 48 -8.63 2.31 4.45
N SER A 49 -7.72 2.14 3.50
CA SER A 49 -6.29 1.95 3.76
C SER A 49 -5.69 3.17 4.45
N ALA A 50 -6.02 4.39 3.99
CA ALA A 50 -5.54 5.64 4.59
C ALA A 50 -6.05 5.81 6.02
N LYS A 51 -7.33 5.50 6.30
CA LYS A 51 -7.88 5.50 7.66
C LYS A 51 -7.16 4.48 8.54
N GLY A 52 -6.95 3.27 8.05
CA GLY A 52 -6.22 2.23 8.77
C GLY A 52 -4.80 2.66 9.10
N ALA A 53 -4.06 3.17 8.12
CA ALA A 53 -2.70 3.70 8.31
C ALA A 53 -2.69 4.89 9.28
N GLY A 54 -3.67 5.80 9.19
CA GLY A 54 -3.81 6.94 10.10
C GLY A 54 -4.05 6.51 11.55
N LEU A 55 -4.95 5.54 11.77
CA LEU A 55 -5.21 4.97 13.09
C LEU A 55 -3.99 4.23 13.66
N MET A 56 -3.30 3.44 12.84
CA MET A 56 -2.06 2.76 13.25
C MET A 56 -0.95 3.75 13.61
N GLY A 57 -0.81 4.83 12.83
CA GLY A 57 0.12 5.92 13.14
C GLY A 57 -0.23 6.62 14.45
N ALA A 58 -1.51 6.95 14.66
CA ALA A 58 -1.99 7.56 15.89
C ALA A 58 -1.80 6.63 17.11
N ALA A 59 -2.06 5.33 16.96
CA ALA A 59 -1.81 4.33 18.00
C ALA A 59 -0.31 4.23 18.33
N GLY A 60 0.57 4.22 17.33
CA GLY A 60 2.02 4.24 17.53
C GLY A 60 2.49 5.49 18.28
N TYR A 61 1.99 6.67 17.90
CA TYR A 61 2.27 7.91 18.61
C TYR A 61 1.73 7.90 20.06
N GLY A 62 0.50 7.42 20.25
CA GLY A 62 -0.11 7.27 21.57
C GLY A 62 0.69 6.33 22.48
N ALA A 63 1.16 5.20 21.95
CA ALA A 63 2.03 4.27 22.66
C ALA A 63 3.36 4.95 23.06
N LEU A 64 3.98 5.72 22.16
CA LEU A 64 5.20 6.48 22.47
C LEU A 64 4.97 7.47 23.61
N MET A 65 3.86 8.22 23.58
CA MET A 65 3.50 9.17 24.64
C MET A 65 3.23 8.47 25.96
N ALA A 66 2.50 7.36 25.96
CA ALA A 66 2.25 6.58 27.18
C ALA A 66 3.56 6.11 27.82
N VAL A 67 4.48 5.58 27.01
CA VAL A 67 5.77 5.10 27.47
C VAL A 67 6.68 6.24 27.96
N PHE A 68 6.62 7.42 27.34
CA PHE A 68 7.29 8.62 27.82
C PHE A 68 6.77 9.04 29.20
N PHE A 69 5.46 9.15 29.38
CA PHE A 69 4.87 9.52 30.68
C PHE A 69 5.13 8.46 31.76
N LEU A 70 5.10 7.18 31.42
CA LEU A 70 5.51 6.11 32.33
C LEU A 70 6.97 6.24 32.75
N SER A 71 7.85 6.66 31.85
CA SER A 71 9.27 6.89 32.17
C SER A 71 9.45 8.06 33.15
N VAL A 72 8.72 9.16 32.95
CA VAL A 72 8.73 10.31 33.86
C VAL A 72 8.14 9.93 35.22
N ALA A 73 7.03 9.19 35.24
CA ALA A 73 6.41 8.71 36.46
C ALA A 73 7.35 7.77 37.23
N LEU A 74 8.04 6.85 36.53
CA LEU A 74 9.03 5.96 37.13
C LEU A 74 10.22 6.73 37.70
N TRP A 75 10.73 7.73 36.98
CA TRP A 75 11.79 8.60 37.48
C TRP A 75 11.37 9.27 38.78
N TRP A 76 10.19 9.90 38.81
CA TRP A 76 9.66 10.56 40.01
C TRP A 76 9.44 9.58 41.16
N ALA A 77 8.84 8.42 40.90
CA ALA A 77 8.61 7.38 41.88
C ALA A 77 9.91 6.86 42.50
N LEU A 78 10.96 6.61 41.68
CA LEU A 78 12.27 6.23 42.19
C LEU A 78 12.97 7.42 42.89
N GLY A 79 12.72 8.64 42.44
CA GLY A 79 13.28 9.86 43.02
C GLY A 79 12.93 10.02 44.50
N THR A 80 11.76 9.55 44.94
CA THR A 80 11.37 9.57 46.37
C THR A 80 12.08 8.50 47.21
N LEU A 81 12.59 7.42 46.61
CA LEU A 81 13.30 6.34 47.31
C LEU A 81 14.81 6.56 47.39
N MET A 82 15.42 7.07 46.32
CA MET A 82 16.89 7.10 46.16
C MET A 82 17.46 8.45 45.69
N GLY A 83 16.62 9.48 45.56
CA GLY A 83 17.00 10.82 45.10
C GLY A 83 16.95 10.97 43.57
N GLY A 84 16.57 12.17 43.12
CA GLY A 84 16.26 12.45 41.70
C GLY A 84 17.41 12.24 40.71
N GLY A 85 18.67 12.31 41.16
CA GLY A 85 19.84 12.06 40.31
C GLY A 85 20.03 10.58 39.97
N TRP A 86 20.01 9.72 40.98
CA TRP A 86 20.21 8.27 40.80
C TRP A 86 19.02 7.59 40.12
N SER A 87 17.79 8.07 40.36
CA SER A 87 16.61 7.57 39.66
C SER A 87 16.70 7.77 38.14
N GLY A 88 17.24 8.91 37.69
CA GLY A 88 17.50 9.16 36.28
C GLY A 88 18.47 8.16 35.65
N VAL A 89 19.54 7.81 36.36
CA VAL A 89 20.50 6.79 35.90
C VAL A 89 19.84 5.43 35.77
N VAL A 90 19.01 5.02 36.73
CA VAL A 90 18.29 3.75 36.68
C VAL A 90 17.35 3.69 35.47
N VAL A 91 16.56 4.75 35.23
CA VAL A 91 15.67 4.82 34.07
C VAL A 91 16.45 4.81 32.76
N ALA A 92 17.62 5.48 32.70
CA ALA A 92 18.49 5.46 31.53
C ALA A 92 19.06 4.07 31.23
N VAL A 93 19.52 3.35 32.26
CA VAL A 93 20.01 1.96 32.10
C VAL A 93 18.89 1.04 31.63
N LEU A 94 17.69 1.16 32.20
CA LEU A 94 16.51 0.40 31.75
C LEU A 94 16.24 0.61 30.26
N TRP A 95 16.27 1.86 29.80
CA TRP A 95 16.09 2.19 28.38
C TRP A 95 17.23 1.69 27.49
N ALA A 96 18.47 1.72 27.97
CA ALA A 96 19.61 1.16 27.24
C ALA A 96 19.46 -0.36 27.04
N VAL A 97 18.97 -1.08 28.04
CA VAL A 97 18.69 -2.53 27.92
C VAL A 97 17.56 -2.78 26.92
N ILE A 98 16.45 -2.04 27.00
CA ILE A 98 15.35 -2.16 26.03
C ILE A 98 15.84 -1.88 24.62
N ALA A 99 16.62 -0.81 24.41
CA ALA A 99 17.18 -0.44 23.11
C ALA A 99 18.11 -1.53 22.56
N LEU A 100 18.96 -2.12 23.40
CA LEU A 100 19.83 -3.23 23.00
C LEU A 100 19.01 -4.44 22.53
N ILE A 101 17.97 -4.83 23.27
CA ILE A 101 17.08 -5.94 22.89
C ILE A 101 16.40 -5.64 21.56
N LEU A 102 15.81 -4.45 21.41
CA LEU A 102 15.13 -4.04 20.16
C LEU A 102 16.10 -4.01 18.98
N PHE A 103 17.33 -3.54 19.17
CA PHE A 103 18.37 -3.56 18.14
C PHE A 103 18.72 -5.00 17.72
N LEU A 104 18.91 -5.91 18.67
CA LEU A 104 19.25 -7.30 18.39
C LEU A 104 18.09 -8.02 17.66
N VAL A 105 16.85 -7.83 18.11
CA VAL A 105 15.65 -8.38 17.46
C VAL A 105 15.48 -7.79 16.06
N GLY A 106 15.52 -6.46 15.92
CA GLY A 106 15.39 -5.77 14.64
C GLY A 106 16.47 -6.20 13.64
N ARG A 107 17.72 -6.30 14.10
CA ARG A 107 18.83 -6.82 13.30
C ARG A 107 18.60 -8.27 12.87
N SER A 108 18.06 -9.12 13.74
CA SER A 108 17.70 -10.50 13.40
C SER A 108 16.60 -10.56 12.35
N GLN A 109 15.53 -9.76 12.50
CA GLN A 109 14.44 -9.69 11.55
C GLN A 109 14.92 -9.21 10.18
N ILE A 110 15.71 -8.13 10.11
CA ILE A 110 16.29 -7.63 8.86
C ILE A 110 17.17 -8.69 8.19
N LYS A 111 17.99 -9.42 8.95
CA LYS A 111 18.83 -10.50 8.42
C LYS A 111 18.03 -11.71 7.95
N GLN A 112 16.87 -11.97 8.54
CA GLN A 112 15.94 -13.03 8.13
C GLN A 112 15.17 -12.67 6.87
N VAL A 113 15.02 -11.38 6.56
CA VAL A 113 14.62 -10.91 5.22
C VAL A 113 15.82 -11.09 4.26
N LYS A 114 16.26 -12.34 4.07
CA LYS A 114 17.07 -12.76 2.92
C LYS A 114 16.22 -12.56 1.67
N GLY A 115 16.37 -11.41 1.02
CA GLY A 115 15.63 -11.13 -0.21
C GLY A 115 15.46 -9.67 -0.57
N VAL A 116 16.43 -8.79 -0.32
CA VAL A 116 16.66 -7.77 -1.35
C VAL A 116 17.32 -8.54 -2.47
N PRO A 117 16.61 -8.83 -3.57
CA PRO A 117 17.13 -9.74 -4.56
C PRO A 117 18.40 -9.11 -5.13
N GLN A 118 19.45 -9.91 -5.26
CA GLN A 118 20.68 -9.56 -5.96
C GLN A 118 20.42 -9.31 -7.46
N THR A 119 19.22 -8.88 -7.86
CA THR A 119 18.86 -8.54 -9.25
C THR A 119 19.63 -7.31 -9.74
N VAL A 120 20.23 -6.51 -8.85
CA VAL A 120 21.21 -5.50 -9.26
C VAL A 120 22.50 -6.09 -9.82
N ASP A 121 22.81 -7.36 -9.54
CA ASP A 121 23.93 -8.06 -10.18
C ASP A 121 23.48 -8.78 -11.48
N THR A 122 22.25 -9.30 -11.55
CA THR A 122 21.69 -9.87 -12.80
C THR A 122 21.48 -8.82 -13.91
N LEU A 123 21.22 -7.55 -13.55
CA LEU A 123 21.15 -6.45 -14.53
C LEU A 123 22.52 -5.98 -15.05
N LYS A 124 23.63 -6.39 -14.41
CA LYS A 124 25.00 -6.14 -14.88
C LYS A 124 25.52 -7.21 -15.82
N GLU A 125 24.87 -8.38 -15.87
CA GLU A 125 25.14 -9.47 -16.82
C GLU A 125 24.16 -9.44 -18.01
N ILE A 126 23.79 -8.26 -18.53
CA ILE A 126 23.22 -8.22 -19.89
C ILE A 126 24.41 -8.44 -20.84
N PRO A 127 24.51 -9.59 -21.51
CA PRO A 127 25.65 -9.91 -22.34
C PRO A 127 25.67 -9.03 -23.61
N GLU A 128 26.86 -8.63 -24.04
CA GLU A 128 27.17 -7.96 -25.34
C GLU A 128 26.67 -8.74 -26.58
N THR A 129 26.00 -9.88 -26.40
CA THR A 129 25.44 -10.71 -27.47
C THR A 129 24.26 -10.07 -28.20
N LEU A 130 23.69 -8.97 -27.70
CA LEU A 130 22.71 -8.18 -28.46
C LEU A 130 23.35 -7.22 -29.49
N LYS A 131 24.69 -7.10 -29.52
CA LYS A 131 25.39 -6.21 -30.45
C LYS A 131 25.94 -6.90 -31.71
N ARG A 132 25.78 -8.22 -31.86
CA ARG A 132 26.38 -9.00 -32.95
C ARG A 132 25.34 -9.63 -33.90
N ASN A 133 24.40 -8.85 -34.41
CA ASN A 133 23.54 -9.29 -35.52
C ASN A 133 23.25 -8.22 -36.59
N GLU A 134 23.88 -7.05 -36.54
CA GLU A 134 23.74 -6.04 -37.60
C GLU A 134 24.94 -5.98 -38.57
N GLU A 135 26.02 -6.72 -38.32
CA GLU A 135 27.21 -6.73 -39.20
C GLU A 135 27.16 -7.80 -40.30
N ASN A 136 25.99 -8.42 -40.56
CA ASN A 136 25.88 -9.45 -41.58
C ASN A 136 24.55 -9.42 -42.34
N ARG A 137 24.20 -8.25 -42.88
CA ARG A 137 23.25 -8.16 -43.99
C ARG A 137 23.61 -7.06 -44.98
#